data_AF-A0A3C0IWP1-F1
#
_entry.id   AF-A0A3C0IWP1-F1
#
_cell.length_a   1.000
_cell.length_b   1.000
_cell.length_c   1.000
_cell.angle_alpha   90.00
_cell.angle_beta   90.00
_cell.angle_gamma   90.00
#
_symmetry.space_group_name_H-M   'P 1'
#
loop_
_entity.id
_entity.type
_entity.pdbx_description
1 polymer ?
#
loop_
_entity_poly.entity_id
_entity_poly.type
_entity_poly.pdbx_seq_one_letter_code
_entity_poly.pdbx_strand_id
1 'polypeptide(L)' 'GTKRRLNVIEGTVPSPLNVPNGCRFGPRCSRATRHCSAHAQDLREVAPGHHVRCSAVLGV' A
#
# COMPACT_ATOMS: atom_id res chain seq x y z
N GLY A 1 -13.48 -18.23 22.66
CA GLY A 1 -13.23 -17.81 21.26
C GLY A 1 -11.78 -17.40 21.10
N THR A 2 -10.98 -18.17 20.39
CA THR A 2 -9.55 -17.93 20.18
C THR A 2 -9.35 -16.71 19.27
N LYS A 3 -9.06 -15.54 19.85
CA LYS A 3 -8.66 -14.35 19.08
C LYS A 3 -7.34 -14.64 18.38
N ARG A 4 -7.38 -14.85 17.06
CA ARG A 4 -6.18 -15.00 16.23
C ARG A 4 -5.37 -13.70 16.32
N ARG A 5 -4.06 -13.80 16.60
CA ARG A 5 -3.19 -12.62 16.67
C ARG A 5 -3.13 -11.94 15.29
N LEU A 6 -3.15 -10.62 15.29
CA LEU A 6 -2.95 -9.82 14.09
C LEU A 6 -1.48 -9.90 13.66
N ASN A 7 -1.25 -9.87 12.35
CA ASN A 7 0.10 -9.77 11.81
C ASN A 7 0.65 -8.37 12.08
N VAL A 8 1.88 -8.30 12.56
CA VAL A 8 2.59 -7.04 12.77
C VAL A 8 3.03 -6.50 11.40
N ILE A 9 2.80 -5.21 11.17
CA ILE A 9 3.36 -4.51 10.02
C ILE A 9 4.74 -4.00 10.46
N GLU A 10 5.78 -4.62 9.92
CA GLU A 10 7.16 -4.26 10.23
C GLU A 10 7.51 -2.84 9.76
N GLY A 11 8.44 -2.19 10.46
CA GLY A 11 8.92 -0.84 10.17
C GLY A 11 8.13 0.29 10.84
N THR A 12 8.58 1.53 10.63
CA THR A 12 8.01 2.74 11.26
C THR A 12 7.17 3.55 10.29
N VAL A 13 6.16 4.26 10.81
CA VAL A 13 5.37 5.19 10.00
C VAL A 13 6.30 6.31 9.52
N PRO A 14 6.41 6.57 8.21
CA PRO A 14 7.23 7.66 7.70
C PRO A 14 6.70 9.00 8.19
N SER A 15 7.60 9.97 8.38
CA SER A 15 7.21 11.34 8.74
C SER A 15 6.25 11.92 7.70
N PRO A 16 5.14 12.57 8.10
CA PRO A 16 4.23 13.24 7.17
C PRO A 16 4.90 14.34 6.33
N LEU A 17 6.03 14.88 6.80
CA LEU A 17 6.82 15.89 6.07
C LEU A 17 7.70 15.26 4.98
N ASN A 18 8.03 13.98 5.11
CA ASN A 18 8.90 13.24 4.19
C ASN A 18 8.10 12.09 3.55
N VAL A 19 7.03 12.43 2.84
CA VAL A 19 6.25 11.44 2.11
C VAL A 19 7.11 10.90 0.97
N PRO A 20 7.41 9.59 0.93
CA PRO A 20 8.18 9.01 -0.16
C PRO A 20 7.41 9.15 -1.47
N ASN A 21 8.14 9.40 -2.56
CA ASN A 21 7.56 9.42 -3.90
C ASN A 21 6.88 8.07 -4.19
N GLY A 22 5.69 8.12 -4.78
CA GLY A 22 4.90 6.92 -5.08
C GLY A 22 3.97 6.46 -3.96
N CYS A 23 3.98 5.16 -3.69
CA CYS A 23 3.10 4.51 -2.72
C CYS A 23 3.58 4.74 -1.29
N ARG A 24 2.76 5.40 -0.48
CA ARG A 24 3.06 5.68 0.95
C ARG A 24 3.26 4.41 1.80
N PHE A 25 2.69 3.30 1.35
CA PHE A 25 2.82 2.01 2.02
C PHE A 25 4.03 1.21 1.53
N GLY A 26 4.67 1.60 0.41
CA GLY A 26 5.80 0.89 -0.19
C GLY A 26 6.88 0.44 0.80
N PRO A 27 7.39 1.32 1.69
CA PRO A 27 8.43 0.97 2.65
C PRO A 27 8.03 -0.11 3.69
N ARG A 28 6.73 -0.37 3.87
CA ARG A 28 6.19 -1.31 4.87
C ARG A 28 5.26 -2.37 4.26
N CYS A 29 5.11 -2.39 2.95
CA CYS A 29 4.20 -3.31 2.27
C CYS A 29 4.96 -4.59 1.89
N SER A 30 4.48 -5.74 2.36
CA SER A 30 5.05 -7.05 2.00
C SER A 30 4.87 -7.42 0.52
N ARG A 31 4.04 -6.67 -0.22
CA ARG A 31 3.79 -6.84 -1.66
C ARG A 31 4.35 -5.67 -2.49
N ALA A 32 5.27 -4.88 -1.93
CA ALA A 32 5.87 -3.76 -2.63
C ALA A 32 6.59 -4.24 -3.89
N THR A 33 6.32 -3.59 -5.03
CA THR A 33 7.01 -3.83 -6.29
C THR A 33 7.80 -2.58 -6.69
N ARG A 34 8.59 -2.67 -7.77
CA ARG A 34 9.30 -1.51 -8.32
C ARG A 34 8.36 -0.36 -8.72
N HIS A 35 7.12 -0.68 -9.12
CA HIS A 35 6.12 0.32 -9.48
C HIS A 35 5.66 1.14 -8.26
N CYS A 36 5.72 0.58 -7.04
CA CYS A 36 5.33 1.26 -5.82
C CYS A 36 6.23 2.46 -5.48
N SER A 37 7.49 2.49 -5.90
CA SER A 37 8.42 3.59 -5.61
C SER A 37 8.62 4.57 -6.77
N ALA A 38 8.12 4.23 -7.97
CA ALA A 38 8.31 5.04 -9.16
C ALA A 38 7.35 6.23 -9.22
N HIS A 39 6.03 5.99 -9.14
CA HIS A 39 5.01 7.01 -9.27
C HIS A 39 3.80 6.74 -8.36
N ALA A 40 3.06 7.80 -8.04
CA ALA A 40 1.79 7.65 -7.32
C ALA A 40 0.79 6.93 -8.23
N GLN A 41 0.13 5.93 -7.66
CA GLN A 41 -0.82 5.09 -8.40
C GLN A 41 -2.18 5.79 -8.49
N ASP A 42 -2.81 5.70 -9.66
CA ASP A 42 -4.15 6.24 -9.88
C ASP A 42 -5.19 5.51 -9.03
N LEU A 43 -6.21 6.26 -8.60
CA LEU A 43 -7.37 5.67 -7.93
C LEU A 43 -8.23 4.98 -8.99
N ARG A 44 -8.40 3.66 -8.87
CA ARG A 44 -9.22 2.87 -9.79
C ARG A 44 -10.32 2.14 -9.03
N GLU A 45 -11.47 1.98 -9.65
CA GLU A 45 -12.58 1.21 -9.13
C GLU A 45 -12.38 -0.28 -9.47
N VAL A 46 -12.48 -1.16 -8.47
CA VAL A 46 -12.32 -2.62 -8.61
C VAL A 46 -13.63 -3.40 -8.40
N ALA A 47 -14.62 -2.74 -7.79
CA ALA A 47 -16.00 -3.19 -7.64
C ALA A 47 -16.87 -1.94 -7.36
N PRO A 48 -18.20 -1.98 -7.56
CA PRO A 48 -19.06 -0.81 -7.35
C PRO A 48 -18.84 -0.14 -5.98
N GLY A 49 -18.37 1.10 -5.99
CA GLY A 49 -18.04 1.89 -4.79
C GLY A 49 -16.69 1.56 -4.13
N HIS A 50 -15.97 0.54 -4.58
CA HIS A 50 -14.68 0.10 -4.03
C HIS A 50 -13.53 0.59 -4.90
N HIS A 51 -12.76 1.54 -4.37
CA HIS A 51 -11.63 2.14 -5.05
C HIS A 51 -10.28 1.76 -4.42
N VAL A 52 -9.27 1.52 -5.25
CA VAL A 52 -7.95 1.04 -4.86
C VAL A 52 -6.86 1.77 -5.66
N ARG A 53 -5.71 2.02 -5.02
CA ARG A 53 -4.49 2.55 -5.65
C ARG A 53 -3.35 1.53 -5.69
N CYS A 54 -3.60 0.25 -5.44
CA CYS A 54 -2.54 -0.76 -5.31
C CYS A 54 -2.17 -1.39 -6.66
N SER A 55 -0.93 -1.21 -7.13
CA SER A 55 -0.37 -1.89 -8.31
C SER A 55 -0.59 -3.40 -8.30
N ALA A 56 -0.37 -4.05 -7.16
CA ALA A 56 -0.52 -5.50 -7.04
C ALA A 56 -1.97 -5.99 -7.14
N VAL A 57 -2.96 -5.11 -6.95
CA VAL A 57 -4.39 -5.40 -7.16
C VAL A 57 -4.80 -5.06 -8.59
N LEU A 58 -4.26 -3.97 -9.13
CA LEU A 58 -4.58 -3.46 -10.45
C LEU A 58 -3.83 -4.19 -11.59
N GLY A 59 -2.84 -5.01 -11.27
CA GLY A 59 -2.07 -5.79 -12.25
C GLY A 59 -1.13 -4.95 -13.10
N VAL A 60 -0.69 -3.79 -12.58
CA VAL A 60 0.18 -2.82 -13.27
C VAL A 60 1.49 -2.58 -12.54
#